data_AF-A0A3G1KSN1-F1
#
_entry.id   AF-A0A3G1KSN1-F1
#
_cell.length_a   1.000
_cell.length_b   1.000
_cell.length_c   1.000
_cell.angle_alpha   90.00
_cell.angle_beta   90.00
_cell.angle_gamma   90.00
#
_symmetry.space_group_name_H-M   'P 1'
#
loop_
_entity.id
_entity.type
_entity.pdbx_description
1 polymer ?
#
loop_
_entity_poly.entity_id
_entity_poly.type
_entity_poly.pdbx_seq_one_letter_code
_entity_poly.pdbx_strand_id
1 'polypeptide(L)'
;MKHSVLSLEEYFIRTGFYDLLPLATEIAENLRFSQEEMSEAVCKVYDKFYRYPPTRNRTAWFGLVFKEKLFEARGDLLSLQSQK
;
A
#
# COMPACT_ATOMS: atom_id res chain seq x y z
N MET A 1 -13.95 13.26 -18.35
CA MET A 1 -13.45 13.42 -16.97
C MET A 1 -11.96 13.10 -16.99
N LYS A 2 -11.08 14.04 -16.64
CA LYS A 2 -9.67 13.71 -16.41
C LYS A 2 -9.64 12.89 -15.11
N HIS A 3 -9.38 11.59 -15.20
CA HIS A 3 -9.01 10.82 -14.02
C HIS A 3 -7.66 11.37 -13.55
N SER A 4 -7.67 12.28 -12.59
CA SER A 4 -6.45 12.65 -11.88
C SER A 4 -6.02 11.40 -11.12
N VAL A 5 -4.86 10.85 -11.46
CA VAL A 5 -4.20 9.84 -10.63
C VAL A 5 -4.03 10.47 -9.25
N LEU A 6 -4.64 9.86 -8.24
CA LEU A 6 -4.53 10.33 -6.86
C LEU A 6 -3.05 10.31 -6.43
N SER A 7 -2.65 11.26 -5.60
CA SER A 7 -1.32 11.24 -4.99
C SER A 7 -1.19 10.09 -3.99
N LEU A 8 0.03 9.66 -3.71
CA LEU A 8 0.30 8.67 -2.67
C LEU A 8 -0.31 9.08 -1.32
N GLU A 9 -0.20 10.37 -0.95
CA GLU A 9 -0.80 10.90 0.26
C GLU A 9 -2.33 10.76 0.27
N GLU A 10 -3.00 11.02 -0.85
CA GLU A 10 -4.46 10.88 -0.95
C GLU A 10 -4.91 9.43 -0.76
N TYR A 11 -4.16 8.45 -1.25
CA TYR A 11 -4.45 7.03 -0.99
C TYR A 11 -4.33 6.70 0.50
N PHE A 12 -3.28 7.17 1.15
CA PHE A 12 -3.06 6.96 2.59
C PHE A 12 -4.11 7.67 3.45
N ILE A 13 -4.57 8.87 3.04
CA ILE A 13 -5.68 9.58 3.69
C ILE A 13 -6.97 8.77 3.55
N ARG A 14 -7.34 8.35 2.34
CA ARG A 14 -8.60 7.64 2.07
C ARG A 14 -8.69 6.28 2.74
N THR A 15 -7.57 5.60 2.90
CA THR A 15 -7.49 4.29 3.58
C THR A 15 -7.37 4.40 5.10
N GLY A 16 -7.22 5.62 5.63
CA GLY A 16 -7.08 5.85 7.06
C GLY A 16 -5.74 5.38 7.62
N PHE A 17 -4.67 5.36 6.81
CA PHE A 17 -3.31 5.00 7.19
C PHE A 17 -2.29 6.14 7.05
N TYR A 18 -2.75 7.37 6.86
CA TYR A 18 -1.88 8.55 6.69
C TYR A 18 -0.86 8.73 7.82
N ASP A 19 -1.24 8.40 9.06
CA ASP A 19 -0.34 8.40 10.22
C ASP A 19 0.84 7.42 10.09
N LEU A 20 0.72 6.40 9.24
CA LEU A 20 1.74 5.39 8.97
C LEU A 20 2.47 5.60 7.64
N LEU A 21 2.20 6.71 6.93
CA LEU A 21 2.91 7.04 5.69
C LEU A 21 4.44 7.11 5.88
N PRO A 22 5.00 7.71 6.95
CA PRO A 22 6.46 7.70 7.16
C PRO A 22 7.05 6.29 7.25
N LEU A 23 6.38 5.39 7.97
CA LEU A 23 6.79 3.98 8.08
C LEU A 23 6.68 3.26 6.73
N ALA A 24 5.60 3.50 5.99
CA ALA A 24 5.41 2.93 4.66
C ALA A 24 6.52 3.37 3.69
N THR A 25 6.89 4.66 3.71
CA THR A 25 7.98 5.21 2.91
C THR A 25 9.31 4.56 3.27
N GLU A 26 9.64 4.44 4.56
CA GLU A 26 10.87 3.77 5.01
C GLU A 26 10.94 2.30 4.53
N ILE A 27 9.84 1.55 4.67
CA ILE A 27 9.77 0.15 4.19
C ILE A 27 9.96 0.09 2.68
N ALA A 28 9.29 0.96 1.93
CA ALA A 28 9.34 0.99 0.47
C ALA A 28 10.74 1.36 -0.03
N GLU A 29 11.38 2.37 0.53
CA GLU A 29 12.75 2.79 0.17
C GLU A 29 13.76 1.67 0.43
N ASN A 30 13.71 1.06 1.62
CA ASN A 30 14.61 -0.03 2.00
C ASN A 30 14.50 -1.26 1.07
N LEU A 31 13.30 -1.52 0.55
CA LEU A 31 13.03 -2.68 -0.32
C LEU A 31 12.91 -2.29 -1.80
N ARG A 32 13.18 -1.03 -2.14
CA ARG A 32 13.14 -0.45 -3.49
C ARG A 32 11.78 -0.64 -4.19
N PHE A 33 10.70 -0.30 -3.49
CA PHE A 33 9.37 -0.18 -4.09
C PHE A 33 9.08 1.25 -4.55
N SER A 34 8.29 1.37 -5.60
CA SER A 34 7.81 2.60 -6.21
C SER A 34 6.54 3.12 -5.52
N GLN A 35 6.22 4.40 -5.75
CA GLN A 35 4.98 4.98 -5.24
C GLN A 35 3.71 4.34 -5.82
N GLU A 36 3.79 3.80 -7.05
CA GLU A 36 2.68 3.06 -7.67
C GLU A 36 2.41 1.75 -6.90
N GLU A 37 3.47 0.99 -6.59
CA GLU A 37 3.38 -0.21 -5.75
C GLU A 37 2.86 0.12 -4.35
N MET A 38 3.29 1.23 -3.75
CA MET A 38 2.81 1.66 -2.43
C MET A 38 1.32 2.02 -2.44
N SER A 39 0.85 2.69 -3.50
CA SER A 39 -0.55 3.12 -3.65
C SER A 39 -1.47 1.91 -3.76
N GLU A 40 -1.08 0.91 -4.55
CA GLU A 40 -1.82 -0.35 -4.66
C GLU A 40 -1.75 -1.13 -3.33
N ALA A 41 -0.56 -1.22 -2.72
CA ALA A 41 -0.37 -1.94 -1.48
C ALA A 41 -1.25 -1.39 -0.35
N VAL A 42 -1.38 -0.06 -0.20
CA VAL A 42 -2.20 0.52 0.88
C VAL A 42 -3.70 0.27 0.67
N CYS A 43 -4.18 0.23 -0.58
CA CYS A 43 -5.54 -0.20 -0.89
C CYS A 43 -5.78 -1.66 -0.46
N LYS A 44 -4.83 -2.56 -0.76
CA LYS A 44 -4.91 -3.96 -0.34
C LYS A 44 -4.80 -4.14 1.19
N VAL A 45 -4.02 -3.29 1.86
CA VAL A 45 -3.99 -3.25 3.34
C VAL A 45 -5.35 -2.85 3.89
N TYR A 46 -6.00 -1.84 3.29
CA TYR A 46 -7.34 -1.41 3.67
C TYR A 46 -8.38 -2.53 3.50
N ASP A 47 -8.34 -3.27 2.40
CA ASP A 47 -9.23 -4.42 2.20
C ASP A 47 -9.04 -5.49 3.29
N LYS A 48 -7.78 -5.79 3.65
CA LYS A 48 -7.45 -6.72 4.73
C LYS A 48 -7.88 -6.19 6.09
N PHE A 49 -7.71 -4.90 6.34
CA PHE A 49 -8.13 -4.23 7.58
C PHE A 49 -9.66 -4.28 7.75
N TYR A 50 -10.41 -4.01 6.68
CA TYR A 50 -11.87 -4.03 6.70
C TYR A 50 -12.40 -5.44 7.01
N ARG A 51 -11.77 -6.48 6.46
CA ARG A 51 -12.17 -7.87 6.71
C ARG A 51 -11.67 -8.42 8.04
N TYR A 52 -10.44 -8.08 8.42
CA TYR A 52 -9.71 -8.63 9.56
C TYR A 52 -8.92 -7.53 10.29
N PRO A 53 -9.59 -6.66 11.05
CA PRO A 53 -8.92 -5.57 11.74
C PRO A 53 -7.96 -6.12 12.82
N PRO A 54 -6.80 -5.47 13.05
CA PRO A 54 -5.87 -5.89 14.10
C PRO A 54 -6.51 -5.77 15.48
N THR A 55 -6.32 -6.79 16.31
CA THR A 55 -6.78 -6.79 17.71
C THR A 55 -5.79 -6.12 18.65
N ARG A 56 -4.51 -6.00 18.25
CA ARG A 56 -3.43 -5.35 19.01
C ARG A 56 -2.41 -4.74 18.05
N ASN A 57 -1.84 -3.60 18.46
CA ASN A 57 -0.73 -2.89 17.80
C ASN A 57 -0.92 -2.70 16.27
N ARG A 58 -1.74 -1.71 15.90
CA ARG A 58 -2.04 -1.36 14.50
C ARG A 58 -0.79 -1.07 13.67
N THR A 59 0.23 -0.42 14.24
CA THR A 59 1.47 -0.07 13.55
C THR A 59 2.28 -1.31 13.17
N ALA A 60 2.49 -2.24 14.10
CA ALA A 60 3.21 -3.48 13.82
C ALA A 60 2.47 -4.36 12.82
N TRP A 61 1.14 -4.45 12.97
CA TRP A 61 0.28 -5.16 12.02
C TRP A 61 0.37 -4.54 10.62
N PHE A 62 0.27 -3.21 10.53
CA PHE A 62 0.38 -2.50 9.26
C PHE A 62 1.73 -2.76 8.60
N GLY A 63 2.86 -2.63 9.31
CA GLY A 63 4.18 -2.85 8.72
C GLY A 63 4.34 -4.26 8.13
N LEU A 64 3.84 -5.28 8.83
CA LEU A 64 3.84 -6.66 8.34
C LEU A 64 2.98 -6.82 7.08
N VAL A 65 1.74 -6.36 7.14
CA VAL A 65 0.77 -6.51 6.04
C VAL A 65 1.16 -5.66 4.84
N PHE A 66 1.60 -4.43 5.05
CA PHE A 66 2.03 -3.53 3.99
C PHE A 66 3.20 -4.12 3.21
N LYS A 67 4.19 -4.71 3.89
CA LYS A 67 5.30 -5.43 3.24
C LYS A 67 4.80 -6.59 2.38
N GLU A 68 3.88 -7.41 2.88
CA GLU A 68 3.23 -8.48 2.10
C GLU A 68 2.56 -7.91 0.84
N LYS A 69 1.79 -6.83 0.99
CA LYS A 69 1.02 -6.21 -0.10
C LYS A 69 1.88 -5.47 -1.12
N LEU A 70 3.06 -4.97 -0.75
CA LEU A 70 4.03 -4.42 -1.70
C LEU A 70 4.52 -5.47 -2.70
N PHE A 71 4.85 -6.69 -2.23
CA PHE A 71 5.25 -7.77 -3.14
C PHE A 71 4.11 -8.23 -4.04
N GLU A 72 2.89 -8.29 -3.51
CA GLU A 72 1.69 -8.61 -4.29
C GLU A 72 1.45 -7.55 -5.38
N ALA A 73 1.48 -6.27 -5.02
CA ALA A 73 1.32 -5.15 -5.96
C ALA A 73 2.38 -5.17 -7.07
N ARG A 74 3.65 -5.44 -6.74
CA ARG A 74 4.72 -5.64 -7.73
C ARG A 74 4.38 -6.75 -8.72
N GLY A 75 3.95 -7.90 -8.20
CA GLY A 75 3.58 -9.04 -9.02
C GLY A 75 2.45 -8.71 -9.99
N ASP A 76 1.44 -7.98 -9.53
CA ASP A 76 0.31 -7.54 -10.36
C ASP A 76 0.76 -6.56 -11.45
N LEU A 77 1.54 -5.55 -11.10
CA LEU A 77 2.04 -4.55 -12.05
C LEU A 77 2.93 -5.18 -13.13
N LEU A 78 3.84 -6.08 -12.75
CA LEU A 78 4.66 -6.84 -13.72
C LEU A 78 3.80 -7.72 -14.62
N SER A 79 2.75 -8.34 -14.08
CA SER A 79 1.81 -9.17 -14.86
C SER A 79 1.00 -8.32 -15.84
N LEU A 80 0.58 -7.12 -15.45
CA LEU A 80 -0.10 -6.18 -16.34
C LEU A 80 0.82 -5.66 -17.45
N GLN A 81 2.11 -5.48 -17.15
CA GLN A 81 3.10 -5.07 -18.14
C GLN A 81 3.39 -6.18 -19.16
N SER A 82 3.40 -7.45 -18.77
CA SER A 82 3.67 -8.57 -19.68
C SER A 82 2.52 -8.88 -20.63
N GLN A 83 1.31 -8.39 -20.34
CA GLN A 83 0.12 -8.54 -21.18
C GLN A 83 -0.07 -7.41 -22.20
N LYS A 84 0.78 -6.37 -22.16
CA LYS A 84 0.80 -5.26 -23.12
C LYS A 84 1.75 -5.56 -24.28
#